data_AF-A0A2T5HY25-F1
#
_entry.id   AF-A0A2T5HY25-F1
#
_cell.length_a   1.000
_cell.length_b   1.000
_cell.length_c   1.000
_cell.angle_alpha   90.00
_cell.angle_beta   90.00
_cell.angle_gamma   90.00
#
_symmetry.space_group_name_H-M   'P 1'
#
loop_
_entity.id
_entity.type
_entity.pdbx_description
1 polymer ?
#
loop_
_entity_poly.entity_id
_entity_poly.type
_entity_poly.pdbx_seq_one_letter_code
_entity_poly.pdbx_strand_id
1 'polypeptide(L)'
;MPIFTKLRNIYWQIRYSRNKNRKRKYYRHAAVEKKRLIASGVDPEELRLLCRALSKQHCEHAERHLKAYQSKVTKDPISSSIFDDGNCL
;
A
#
# COMPACT_ATOMS: atom_id res chain seq x y z
N MET A 1 -9.24 -9.66 -2.38
CA MET A 1 -9.41 -8.31 -1.79
C MET A 1 -9.52 -7.25 -2.89
N PRO A 2 -10.75 -6.90 -3.32
CA PRO A 2 -10.98 -5.91 -4.39
C PRO A 2 -10.49 -4.49 -4.02
N ILE A 3 -10.29 -4.22 -2.73
CA ILE A 3 -9.92 -2.89 -2.22
C ILE A 3 -8.58 -2.36 -2.78
N PHE A 4 -7.63 -3.26 -3.06
CA PHE A 4 -6.30 -2.90 -3.58
C PHE A 4 -6.18 -2.93 -5.10
N THR A 5 -7.23 -3.33 -5.83
CA THR A 5 -7.17 -3.52 -7.29
C THR A 5 -6.74 -2.23 -8.01
N LYS A 6 -7.30 -1.09 -7.60
CA LYS A 6 -6.95 0.21 -8.19
C LYS A 6 -5.48 0.59 -7.96
N LEU A 7 -4.98 0.39 -6.74
CA LEU A 7 -3.57 0.65 -6.39
C LEU A 7 -2.62 -0.26 -7.20
N ARG A 8 -2.96 -1.55 -7.33
CA ARG A 8 -2.19 -2.52 -8.14
C ARG A 8 -2.12 -2.10 -9.60
N ASN A 9 -3.24 -1.67 -10.18
CA ASN A 9 -3.30 -1.19 -11.56
C ASN A 9 -2.42 0.05 -11.77
N ILE A 10 -2.42 1.00 -10.83
CA ILE A 10 -1.54 2.17 -10.88
C ILE A 10 -0.07 1.75 -10.88
N TYR A 11 0.33 0.85 -9.99
CA TYR A 11 1.70 0.36 -9.93
C TYR A 11 2.10 -0.46 -11.17
N TRP A 12 1.16 -1.21 -11.76
CA TRP A 12 1.39 -1.87 -13.04
C TRP A 12 1.69 -0.86 -14.15
N GLN A 13 0.93 0.23 -14.25
CA GLN A 13 1.19 1.32 -15.20
C GLN A 13 2.54 2.00 -14.96
N ILE A 14 2.94 2.18 -13.70
CA ILE A 14 4.27 2.73 -13.34
C ILE A 14 5.40 1.83 -13.84
N ARG A 15 5.26 0.50 -13.66
CA ARG A 15 6.27 -0.48 -14.09
C ARG A 15 6.40 -0.54 -15.61
N TYR A 16 5.27 -0.56 -16.31
CA TYR A 16 5.26 -0.74 -17.77
C TYR A 16 5.54 0.54 -18.55
N SER A 17 5.29 1.72 -17.95
CA SER A 17 5.55 2.98 -18.65
C SER A 17 7.05 3.26 -18.75
N ARG A 18 7.57 3.51 -19.95
CA ARG A 18 8.95 4.01 -20.14
C ARG A 18 9.05 5.54 -20.01
N ASN A 19 7.94 6.26 -20.19
CA ASN A 19 7.91 7.72 -20.18
C ASN A 19 7.91 8.29 -18.75
N LYS A 20 8.88 9.15 -18.44
CA LYS A 20 9.06 9.77 -17.12
C LYS A 20 7.86 10.61 -16.68
N ASN A 21 7.23 11.36 -17.58
CA ASN A 21 6.07 12.20 -17.27
C ASN A 21 4.84 11.35 -16.93
N ARG A 22 4.64 10.26 -17.67
CA ARG A 22 3.58 9.28 -17.36
C ARG A 22 3.82 8.63 -16.01
N LYS A 23 5.04 8.21 -15.67
CA LYS A 23 5.38 7.70 -14.33
C LYS A 23 5.02 8.72 -13.24
N ARG A 24 5.42 9.99 -13.38
CA ARG A 24 5.10 11.05 -12.41
C ARG A 24 3.59 11.25 -12.26
N LYS A 25 2.81 11.18 -13.35
CA LYS A 25 1.34 11.20 -13.31
C LYS A 25 0.80 10.03 -12.47
N TYR A 26 1.26 8.80 -12.71
CA TYR A 26 0.78 7.65 -11.96
C TYR A 26 1.24 7.64 -10.49
N TYR A 27 2.43 8.16 -10.16
CA TYR A 27 2.82 8.34 -8.76
C TYR A 27 1.92 9.33 -8.02
N ARG A 28 1.47 10.41 -8.68
CA ARG A 28 0.44 11.31 -8.12
C ARG A 28 -0.87 10.59 -7.87
N HIS A 29 -1.34 9.78 -8.82
CA HIS A 29 -2.54 8.95 -8.62
C HIS A 29 -2.36 7.93 -7.48
N ALA A 30 -1.18 7.31 -7.34
CA ALA A 30 -0.89 6.41 -6.24
C ALA A 30 -0.96 7.13 -4.89
N ALA A 31 -0.47 8.36 -4.79
CA ALA A 31 -0.53 9.14 -3.56
C ALA A 31 -1.98 9.44 -3.13
N VAL A 32 -2.84 9.84 -4.08
CA VAL A 32 -4.28 10.05 -3.81
C VAL A 32 -4.94 8.75 -3.37
N GLU A 33 -4.67 7.65 -4.05
CA GLU A 33 -5.27 6.35 -3.71
C GLU A 33 -4.81 5.84 -2.34
N LYS A 34 -3.55 6.05 -1.95
CA LYS A 34 -3.05 5.71 -0.62
C LYS A 34 -3.79 6.49 0.47
N LYS A 35 -3.98 7.80 0.28
CA LYS A 35 -4.77 8.63 1.22
C LYS A 35 -6.20 8.13 1.33
N ARG A 36 -6.84 7.77 0.22
CA ARG A 36 -8.19 7.17 0.21
C ARG A 36 -8.24 5.87 1.01
N LEU A 37 -7.26 5.00 0.84
CA LEU A 37 -7.20 3.71 1.52
C LEU A 37 -7.05 3.87 3.04
N ILE A 38 -6.14 4.75 3.48
CA ILE A 38 -5.96 5.07 4.90
C ILE A 38 -7.26 5.63 5.48
N ALA A 39 -7.90 6.59 4.78
CA ALA A 39 -9.18 7.16 5.21
C ALA A 39 -10.32 6.12 5.26
N SER A 40 -10.24 5.04 4.48
CA SER A 40 -11.20 3.93 4.53
C SER A 40 -10.92 2.89 5.62
N GLY A 41 -9.93 3.14 6.49
CA GLY A 41 -9.57 2.23 7.59
C GLY A 41 -8.59 1.12 7.21
N VAL A 42 -7.89 1.24 6.07
CA VAL A 42 -6.79 0.31 5.75
C VAL A 42 -5.60 0.63 6.65
N ASP A 43 -5.04 -0.43 7.25
CA ASP A 43 -3.84 -0.33 8.06
C ASP A 43 -2.66 0.31 7.28
N PRO A 44 -2.06 1.40 7.80
CA PRO A 44 -0.93 2.07 7.17
C PRO A 44 0.28 1.14 6.93
N GLU A 45 0.54 0.19 7.84
CA GLU A 45 1.69 -0.69 7.73
C GLU A 45 1.48 -1.75 6.62
N GLU A 46 0.30 -2.34 6.54
CA GLU A 46 -0.08 -3.20 5.41
C GLU A 46 0.07 -2.46 4.08
N LEU A 47 -0.43 -1.23 4.02
CA LEU A 47 -0.35 -0.40 2.81
C LEU A 47 1.11 -0.08 2.44
N ARG A 48 1.97 0.20 3.42
CA ARG A 48 3.40 0.45 3.22
C ARG A 48 4.10 -0.77 2.64
N LEU A 49 3.88 -1.95 3.23
CA LEU A 49 4.45 -3.22 2.77
C LEU A 49 3.95 -3.58 1.36
N LEU A 50 2.67 -3.38 1.08
CA LEU A 50 2.08 -3.60 -0.24
C LEU A 50 2.72 -2.68 -1.28
N CYS A 51 2.85 -1.39 -1.00
CA CYS A 51 3.49 -0.45 -1.91
C CYS A 51 4.95 -0.83 -2.20
N ARG A 52 5.69 -1.31 -1.18
CA ARG A 52 7.07 -1.79 -1.34
C ARG A 52 7.13 -3.00 -2.26
N ALA A 53 6.25 -3.98 -2.06
CA ALA A 53 6.15 -5.17 -2.91
C ALA A 53 5.78 -4.82 -4.37
N LEU A 54 4.89 -3.84 -4.57
CA LEU A 54 4.45 -3.43 -5.92
C LEU A 54 5.47 -2.58 -6.69
N SER A 55 6.42 -1.93 -5.99
CA SER A 55 7.34 -0.97 -6.60
C SER A 55 8.37 -1.61 -7.54
N LYS A 56 8.78 -2.85 -7.27
CA LYS A 56 9.72 -3.61 -8.10
C LYS A 56 9.07 -4.93 -8.52
N GLN A 57 9.42 -5.41 -9.71
CA GLN A 57 9.01 -6.75 -10.13
C GLN A 57 9.83 -7.79 -9.35
N HIS A 58 9.19 -8.86 -8.87
CA HIS A 58 9.84 -10.00 -8.21
C HIS A 58 10.73 -9.63 -7.01
N CYS A 59 10.29 -8.69 -6.17
CA CYS A 59 11.00 -8.41 -4.93
C CYS A 59 10.58 -9.42 -3.86
N GLU A 60 11.11 -10.64 -3.93
CA GLU A 60 10.73 -11.76 -3.06
C GLU A 60 10.81 -11.41 -1.58
N HIS A 61 11.80 -10.62 -1.19
CA HIS A 61 11.96 -10.17 0.18
C HIS A 61 10.77 -9.29 0.61
N ALA A 62 10.37 -8.31 -0.20
CA ALA A 62 9.22 -7.47 0.09
C ALA A 62 7.90 -8.27 0.10
N GLU A 63 7.76 -9.24 -0.81
CA GLU A 63 6.60 -10.14 -0.85
C GLU A 63 6.55 -11.06 0.38
N ARG A 64 7.69 -11.60 0.83
CA ARG A 64 7.79 -12.38 2.07
C ARG A 64 7.39 -11.55 3.29
N HIS A 65 7.86 -10.31 3.39
CA HIS A 65 7.49 -9.42 4.48
C HIS A 65 5.99 -9.12 4.51
N LEU A 66 5.37 -8.84 3.37
CA LEU A 66 3.92 -8.61 3.28
C LEU A 66 3.14 -9.86 3.71
N LYS A 67 3.51 -11.04 3.20
CA LYS A 67 2.87 -12.31 3.58
C LYS A 67 3.03 -12.61 5.08
N ALA A 68 4.21 -12.37 5.64
CA ALA A 68 4.47 -12.56 7.06
C ALA A 68 3.61 -11.63 7.92
N TYR A 69 3.48 -10.36 7.51
CA TYR A 69 2.61 -9.40 8.19
C TYR A 69 1.14 -9.85 8.16
N GLN A 70 0.63 -10.19 6.97
CA GLN A 70 -0.74 -10.67 6.79
C GLN A 70 -1.01 -11.94 7.61
N SER A 71 -0.05 -12.87 7.67
CA SER A 71 -0.17 -14.10 8.48
C SER A 71 -0.23 -13.82 9.98
N LYS A 72 0.40 -12.75 10.46
CA LYS A 72 0.35 -12.33 11.88
C LYS A 72 -1.00 -11.68 12.20
N VAL A 73 -1.43 -10.72 11.36
CA VAL A 73 -2.73 -10.05 11.50
C VAL A 73 -3.89 -11.04 11.50
N THR A 74 -3.81 -12.13 10.72
CA THR A 74 -4.84 -13.17 10.72
C THR A 74 -4.81 -14.10 11.94
N LYS A 75 -3.67 -14.23 12.63
CA LYS A 75 -3.48 -15.12 13.78
C LYS A 75 -3.80 -14.44 15.10
N ASP A 76 -3.54 -13.14 15.17
CA ASP A 76 -3.78 -12.32 16.33
C ASP A 76 -4.93 -11.35 16.00
N PRO A 77 -6.19 -11.63 16.38
CA PRO A 77 -7.26 -10.65 16.30
C PRO A 77 -7.04 -9.62 17.41
N ILE A 78 -5.95 -8.87 17.36
CA ILE A 78 -5.64 -7.84 18.35
C ILE A 78 -6.42 -6.59 17.96
N SER A 79 -7.53 -6.44 18.69
CA SER A 79 -8.12 -5.19 19.19
C SER A 79 -7.91 -3.95 18.34
N SER A 80 -9.00 -3.51 17.72
CA SER A 80 -9.35 -2.09 17.61
C SER A 80 -8.85 -1.31 18.84
N SER A 81 -7.95 -0.36 18.63
CA SER A 81 -7.64 0.83 19.46
C SER A 81 -6.13 1.05 19.60
N ILE A 82 -5.52 1.75 18.63
CA ILE A 82 -4.69 2.94 18.90
C ILE A 82 -4.79 3.81 17.63
N PHE A 83 -5.95 4.45 17.44
CA PHE A 83 -5.95 5.75 16.76
C PHE A 83 -5.71 6.76 17.88
N ASP A 84 -4.45 7.12 18.11
CA ASP A 84 -4.15 8.33 18.85
C ASP A 84 -4.50 9.50 17.93
N ASP A 85 -5.74 9.96 18.06
CA ASP A 85 -6.12 11.32 17.74
C ASP A 85 -5.34 12.25 18.69
N GLY A 86 -4.46 13.08 18.12
CA GLY A 86 -4.01 14.30 18.79
C GLY A 86 -2.51 14.58 18.70
N ASN A 87 -2.13 15.52 17.84
CA ASN A 87 -1.87 16.92 18.25
C ASN A 87 -0.74 17.59 17.43
N CYS A 88 -1.13 18.68 16.77
CA CYS A 88 -0.44 19.96 16.52
C CYS A 88 1.11 20.04 16.51
N LEU A 89 1.70 20.37 15.36
CA LEU A 89 2.14 21.73 14.95
C LEU A 89 2.74 21.70 13.52
#